data_AF-A5UX24-F1
#
_entry.id   AF-A5UX24-F1
#
_cell.length_a   1.000
_cell.length_b   1.000
_cell.length_c   1.000
_cell.angle_alpha   90.00
_cell.angle_beta   90.00
_cell.angle_gamma   90.00
#
_symmetry.space_group_name_H-M   'P 1'
#
loop_
_entity.id
_entity.type
_entity.pdbx_description
1 polymer ?
#
loop_
_entity_poly.entity_id
_entity_poly.type
_entity_poly.pdbx_seq_one_letter_code
_entity_poly.pdbx_strand_id
1 'polypeptide(L)'
;MEKTSNSRPSVQRVLPLLVIGVCLLSCTALALTAAFLRPRSFTTFSDAIGYVLEQRGIPYERVFIDRTWPDTVNDITYGANLLIVTPAQGELAGRLDCRGWKTDCFFTVRELGIYREALPELTQQQRLPWVVWIEQTLGITLWS
;
A
#
# COMPACT_ATOMS: atom_id res chain seq x y z
N MET A 1 17.75 -66.88 -28.86
CA MET A 1 18.62 -65.95 -28.12
C MET A 1 18.70 -64.68 -28.92
N GLU A 2 18.21 -63.56 -28.38
CA GLU A 2 18.78 -62.20 -28.52
C GLU A 2 17.86 -61.26 -27.72
N LYS A 3 18.42 -60.56 -26.74
CA LYS A 3 17.70 -59.71 -25.79
C LYS A 3 17.94 -58.26 -26.20
N THR A 4 16.97 -57.56 -26.77
CA THR A 4 17.09 -56.10 -26.98
C THR A 4 16.28 -55.36 -25.92
N SER A 5 16.98 -55.06 -24.83
CA SER A 5 16.58 -54.10 -23.80
C SER A 5 16.41 -52.73 -24.44
N ASN A 6 15.17 -52.29 -24.68
CA ASN A 6 14.87 -50.93 -25.14
C ASN A 6 14.50 -50.06 -23.92
N SER A 7 15.52 -49.42 -23.37
CA SER A 7 15.45 -48.51 -22.22
C SER A 7 14.88 -47.15 -22.60
N ARG A 8 13.56 -47.04 -22.86
CA ARG A 8 12.90 -45.73 -23.00
C ARG A 8 11.49 -45.68 -22.39
N PRO A 9 11.37 -45.58 -21.05
CA PRO A 9 10.16 -44.99 -20.46
C PRO A 9 10.41 -43.74 -19.61
N SER A 10 11.68 -43.40 -19.30
CA SER A 10 11.98 -42.35 -18.31
C SER A 10 11.89 -40.92 -18.88
N VAL A 11 12.49 -40.68 -20.05
CA VAL A 11 12.60 -39.32 -20.64
C VAL A 11 11.24 -38.68 -20.94
N GLN A 12 10.23 -39.50 -21.28
CA GLN A 12 8.90 -39.05 -21.68
C GLN A 12 8.05 -38.52 -20.50
N ARG A 13 8.38 -38.90 -19.26
CA ARG A 13 7.71 -38.38 -18.04
C ARG A 13 8.41 -37.15 -17.45
N VAL A 14 9.68 -36.92 -17.77
CA VAL A 14 10.45 -35.78 -17.25
C VAL A 14 10.07 -34.48 -17.96
N LEU A 15 9.72 -34.55 -19.25
CA LEU A 15 9.31 -33.38 -20.04
C LEU A 15 8.07 -32.64 -19.48
N PRO A 16 6.93 -33.32 -19.17
CA PRO A 16 5.77 -32.63 -18.60
C PRO A 16 6.04 -32.10 -17.19
N LEU A 17 6.86 -32.78 -16.38
CA LEU A 17 7.27 -32.31 -15.05
C LEU A 17 8.12 -31.03 -15.13
N LEU A 18 9.04 -30.94 -16.10
CA LEU A 18 9.81 -29.73 -16.36
C LEU A 18 8.92 -28.58 -16.83
N VAL A 19 7.97 -28.84 -17.73
CA VAL A 19 7.04 -27.80 -18.21
C VAL A 19 6.17 -27.27 -17.07
N ILE A 20 5.64 -28.14 -16.20
CA ILE A 20 4.86 -27.74 -15.02
C ILE A 20 5.73 -26.94 -14.05
N GLY A 21 6.97 -27.38 -13.81
CA GLY A 21 7.91 -26.66 -12.94
C GLY A 21 8.23 -25.25 -13.45
N VAL A 22 8.47 -25.11 -14.75
CA VAL A 22 8.71 -23.80 -15.38
C VAL A 22 7.48 -22.90 -15.30
N CYS A 23 6.27 -23.42 -15.53
CA CYS A 23 5.04 -22.66 -15.39
C CYS A 23 4.77 -22.20 -13.94
N LEU A 24 5.09 -23.04 -12.95
CA LEU A 24 4.95 -22.66 -11.54
C LEU A 24 5.96 -21.56 -11.17
N LEU A 25 7.22 -21.70 -11.63
CA LEU A 25 8.26 -20.69 -11.41
C LEU A 25 7.95 -19.36 -12.10
N SER A 26 7.39 -19.38 -13.31
CA SER A 26 6.99 -18.15 -14.00
C SER A 26 5.80 -17.49 -13.29
N CYS A 27 4.82 -18.27 -12.84
CA CYS A 27 3.70 -17.75 -12.03
C CYS A 27 4.16 -17.12 -10.72
N THR A 28 5.10 -17.73 -9.99
CA THR A 28 5.61 -17.14 -8.75
C THR A 28 6.44 -15.89 -9.02
N ALA A 29 7.25 -15.86 -10.08
CA ALA A 29 7.99 -14.67 -10.48
C ALA A 29 7.05 -13.51 -10.89
N LEU A 30 5.97 -13.79 -11.62
CA LEU A 30 4.92 -12.82 -11.96
C LEU A 30 4.20 -12.32 -10.70
N ALA A 31 3.86 -13.21 -9.76
CA ALA A 31 3.23 -12.81 -8.51
C ALA A 31 4.15 -11.93 -7.64
N LEU A 32 5.45 -12.26 -7.56
CA LEU A 32 6.45 -11.49 -6.82
C LEU A 32 6.68 -10.11 -7.44
N THR A 33 6.82 -10.03 -8.76
CA THR A 33 6.97 -8.75 -9.47
C THR A 33 5.72 -7.89 -9.32
N ALA A 34 4.52 -8.47 -9.42
CA ALA A 34 3.28 -7.74 -9.17
C ALA A 34 3.15 -7.26 -7.73
N ALA A 35 3.63 -8.03 -6.75
CA ALA A 35 3.65 -7.61 -5.35
C ALA A 35 4.65 -6.47 -5.11
N PHE A 36 5.83 -6.52 -5.72
CA PHE A 36 6.86 -5.47 -5.63
C PHE A 36 6.45 -4.17 -6.33
N LEU A 37 5.74 -4.28 -7.46
CA LEU A 37 5.24 -3.14 -8.23
C LEU A 37 3.89 -2.62 -7.72
N ARG A 38 3.34 -3.23 -6.67
CA ARG A 38 2.04 -2.82 -6.14
C ARG A 38 2.17 -1.41 -5.57
N PRO A 39 1.38 -0.43 -6.04
CA PRO A 39 1.41 0.91 -5.48
C PRO A 39 1.10 0.84 -3.98
N ARG A 40 1.91 1.51 -3.16
CA ARG A 40 1.75 1.53 -1.71
C ARG A 40 0.40 2.19 -1.40
N SER A 41 -0.51 1.42 -0.81
CA SER A 41 -1.83 1.92 -0.45
C SER A 41 -1.78 2.55 0.95
N PHE A 42 -2.35 3.73 1.10
CA PHE A 42 -2.43 4.44 2.39
C PHE A 42 -3.86 4.43 2.91
N THR A 43 -4.07 3.96 4.14
CA THR A 43 -5.39 3.92 4.78
C THR A 43 -5.63 5.16 5.65
N THR A 44 -4.56 5.80 6.14
CA THR A 44 -4.62 6.99 6.99
C THR A 44 -3.78 8.13 6.43
N PHE A 45 -4.18 9.37 6.74
CA PHE A 45 -3.42 10.56 6.40
C PHE A 45 -2.05 10.60 7.09
N SER A 46 -1.93 10.07 8.31
CA SER A 46 -0.66 9.98 9.03
C SER A 46 0.36 9.12 8.28
N ASP A 47 -0.08 7.99 7.71
CA ASP A 47 0.82 7.11 6.94
C ASP A 47 1.24 7.76 5.62
N ALA A 48 0.31 8.44 4.94
CA ALA A 48 0.57 9.18 3.72
C ALA A 48 1.57 10.33 3.95
N ILE A 49 1.41 11.08 5.04
CA ILE A 49 2.34 12.16 5.42
C ILE A 49 3.69 11.58 5.82
N GLY A 50 3.71 10.53 6.65
CA GLY A 50 4.93 9.82 7.02
C GLY A 50 5.74 9.37 5.82
N TYR A 51 5.08 8.81 4.81
CA TYR A 51 5.71 8.45 3.55
C TYR A 51 6.33 9.64 2.80
N VAL A 52 5.65 10.79 2.74
CA VAL A 52 6.21 11.99 2.10
C VAL A 52 7.41 12.52 2.90
N LEU A 53 7.38 12.46 4.23
CA LEU A 53 8.52 12.83 5.08
C LEU A 53 9.72 11.90 4.83
N GLU A 54 9.49 10.59 4.72
CA GLU A 54 10.52 9.60 4.36
C GLU A 54 11.14 9.91 3.00
N GLN A 55 10.32 10.19 1.98
CA GLN A 55 10.80 10.54 0.64
C GLN A 55 11.67 11.80 0.62
N ARG A 56 11.38 12.75 1.51
CA ARG A 56 12.15 13.99 1.68
C ARG A 56 13.35 13.84 2.62
N GLY A 57 13.56 12.66 3.20
CA GLY A 57 14.65 12.40 4.16
C GLY A 57 14.48 13.15 5.49
N ILE A 58 13.25 13.50 5.86
CA ILE A 58 12.95 14.19 7.11
C ILE A 58 12.65 13.14 8.18
N PRO A 59 13.47 13.03 9.25
CA PRO A 59 13.20 12.09 10.32
C PRO A 59 11.99 12.56 11.14
N TYR A 60 11.06 11.66 11.40
CA TYR A 60 9.89 11.89 12.24
C TYR A 60 9.67 10.69 13.17
N GLU A 61 9.13 10.94 14.35
CA GLU A 61 8.76 9.91 15.31
C GLU A 61 7.28 9.57 15.18
N ARG A 62 6.43 10.61 15.14
CA ARG A 62 4.97 10.47 15.09
C ARG A 62 4.33 11.63 14.32
N VAL A 63 3.21 11.32 13.68
CA VAL A 63 2.34 12.28 12.99
C VAL A 63 0.97 12.23 13.64
N PHE A 64 0.53 13.33 14.22
CA PHE A 64 -0.78 13.49 14.83
C PHE A 64 -1.63 14.42 13.97
N ILE A 65 -2.89 14.05 13.79
CA ILE A 65 -3.85 14.84 13.02
C ILE A 65 -5.01 15.16 13.95
N ASP A 66 -5.07 16.42 14.36
CA ASP A 66 -6.18 16.92 15.15
C ASP A 66 -7.27 17.44 14.21
N ARG A 67 -8.45 16.85 14.34
CA ARG A 67 -9.64 17.20 13.56
C ARG A 67 -10.46 18.17 14.38
N THR A 68 -10.03 19.43 14.39
CA THR A 68 -10.72 20.48 15.14
C THR A 68 -11.90 21.01 14.31
N TRP A 69 -13.10 20.97 14.90
CA TRP A 69 -14.33 21.56 14.38
C TRP A 69 -14.14 23.09 14.16
N PRO A 70 -14.60 23.73 13.06
CA PRO A 70 -15.64 23.33 12.11
C PRO A 70 -15.12 22.80 10.77
N ASP A 71 -13.84 22.43 10.67
CA ASP A 71 -13.18 22.07 9.41
C ASP A 71 -13.65 20.72 8.81
N THR A 72 -14.67 20.09 9.41
CA THR A 72 -15.38 18.89 8.92
C THR A 72 -16.86 19.14 8.54
N VAL A 73 -17.35 20.39 8.61
CA VAL A 73 -18.79 20.70 8.50
C VAL A 73 -19.25 20.92 7.05
N ASN A 74 -18.33 21.17 6.12
CA ASN A 74 -18.65 21.32 4.69
C ASN A 74 -17.97 20.24 3.85
N ASP A 75 -18.76 19.48 3.09
CA ASP A 75 -18.29 18.42 2.17
C ASP A 75 -17.37 18.92 1.04
N ILE A 76 -17.19 20.24 0.93
CA ILE A 76 -16.45 20.93 -0.13
C ILE A 76 -14.96 21.08 0.22
N THR A 77 -14.61 21.25 1.49
CA THR A 77 -13.23 21.49 1.95
C THR A 77 -13.02 20.87 3.32
N TYR A 78 -12.11 19.89 3.39
CA TYR A 78 -11.69 19.27 4.65
C TYR A 78 -10.39 19.92 5.12
N GLY A 79 -10.36 20.42 6.36
CA GLY A 79 -9.16 20.97 7.01
C GLY A 79 -8.85 20.23 8.31
N ALA A 80 -7.57 20.06 8.62
CA ALA A 80 -7.14 19.51 9.89
C ALA A 80 -5.81 20.13 10.33
N ASN A 81 -5.64 20.26 11.65
CA ASN A 81 -4.35 20.63 12.23
C ASN A 81 -3.46 19.38 12.26
N LEU A 82 -2.21 19.58 11.89
CA LEU A 82 -1.18 18.54 11.84
C LEU A 82 -0.14 18.84 12.91
N LEU A 83 0.34 17.81 13.58
CA LEU A 83 1.47 17.92 14.50
C LEU A 83 2.45 16.79 14.21
N ILE A 84 3.68 17.16 13.84
CA ILE A 84 4.75 16.22 13.52
C ILE A 84 5.79 16.30 14.61
N VAL A 85 6.04 15.17 15.28
CA VAL A 85 7.13 15.07 16.25
C VAL A 85 8.38 14.65 15.52
N THR A 86 9.41 15.49 15.57
CA THR A 86 10.73 15.21 14.99
C THR A 86 11.78 15.09 16.10
N PRO A 87 12.78 14.22 15.94
CA PRO A 87 13.82 14.05 16.96
C PRO A 87 14.71 15.28 17.10
N ALA A 88 14.82 16.12 16.06
CA ALA A 88 15.71 17.27 16.04
C ALA A 88 15.05 18.57 16.51
N GLN A 89 13.76 18.76 16.25
CA GLN A 89 13.07 20.05 16.45
C GLN A 89 11.87 19.94 17.40
N GLY A 90 11.54 18.74 17.88
CA GLY A 90 10.37 18.50 18.73
C GLY A 90 9.07 18.52 17.92
N GLU A 91 8.03 19.09 18.52
CA GLU A 91 6.69 19.16 17.92
C GLU A 91 6.58 20.33 16.93
N LEU A 92 6.26 20.01 15.69
CA LEU A 92 6.09 20.96 14.60
C LEU A 92 4.62 21.01 14.18
N ALA A 93 4.03 22.20 14.22
CA ALA A 93 2.65 22.40 13.80
C ALA A 93 2.57 22.53 12.26
N GLY A 94 1.50 22.00 11.69
CA GLY A 94 1.21 22.12 10.27
C GLY A 94 -0.28 22.14 10.02
N ARG A 95 -0.64 22.23 8.74
CA ARG A 95 -2.03 22.18 8.29
C ARG A 95 -2.17 21.18 7.15
N LEU A 96 -3.22 20.38 7.22
CA LEU A 96 -3.69 19.51 6.15
C LEU A 96 -4.98 20.13 5.59
N ASP A 97 -5.05 20.28 4.27
CA ASP A 97 -6.24 20.77 3.57
C ASP A 97 -6.54 19.86 2.38
N CYS A 98 -7.81 19.58 2.10
CA CYS A 98 -8.24 18.78 0.96
C CYS A 98 -9.29 19.53 0.13
N ARG A 99 -9.18 19.39 -1.20
CA ARG A 99 -10.19 19.89 -2.15
C ARG A 99 -11.22 18.79 -2.36
N GLY A 100 -12.23 18.74 -1.48
CA GLY A 100 -13.23 17.67 -1.39
C GLY A 100 -12.95 16.68 -0.26
N TRP A 101 -13.81 15.67 -0.15
CA TRP A 101 -13.71 14.66 0.91
C TRP A 101 -12.58 13.65 0.63
N LYS A 102 -11.43 13.85 1.29
CA LYS A 102 -10.24 12.99 1.20
C LYS A 102 -9.57 12.89 -0.18
N THR A 103 -9.97 13.74 -1.11
CA THR A 103 -9.39 13.87 -2.45
C THR A 103 -8.56 15.16 -2.54
N ASP A 104 -7.57 15.18 -3.43
CA ASP A 104 -6.75 16.37 -3.70
C ASP A 104 -6.24 17.06 -2.41
N CYS A 105 -5.67 16.25 -1.52
CA CYS A 105 -5.16 16.70 -0.23
C CYS A 105 -3.74 17.23 -0.36
N PHE A 106 -3.44 18.30 0.37
CA PHE A 106 -2.12 18.87 0.50
C PHE A 106 -1.84 19.26 1.95
N PHE A 107 -0.57 19.22 2.35
CA PHE A 107 -0.16 19.66 3.67
C PHE A 107 0.94 20.71 3.61
N THR A 108 0.99 21.52 4.67
CA THR A 108 1.97 22.58 4.84
C THR A 108 2.55 22.49 6.25
N VAL A 109 3.88 22.50 6.33
CA VAL A 109 4.66 22.52 7.57
C VAL A 109 5.77 23.51 7.34
N ARG A 110 5.59 24.73 7.83
CA ARG A 110 6.46 25.87 7.46
C ARG A 110 7.87 25.71 8.02
N GLU A 111 7.96 25.14 9.21
CA GLU A 111 9.16 24.82 9.97
C GLU A 111 10.05 23.81 9.22
N LEU A 112 9.44 22.93 8.41
CA LEU A 112 10.14 21.98 7.54
C LEU A 112 10.32 22.50 6.11
N GLY A 113 9.90 23.73 5.80
CA GLY A 113 9.91 24.28 4.44
C GLY A 113 8.97 23.56 3.47
N ILE A 114 7.94 22.87 3.97
CA ILE A 114 6.96 22.14 3.17
C ILE A 114 5.76 23.06 2.92
N TYR A 115 5.49 23.38 1.65
CA TYR A 115 4.42 24.27 1.25
C TYR A 115 3.49 23.60 0.23
N ARG A 116 2.22 23.40 0.62
CA ARG A 116 1.17 22.75 -0.21
C ARG A 116 1.66 21.48 -0.90
N GLU A 117 2.35 20.64 -0.16
CA GLU A 117 2.83 19.37 -0.69
C GLU A 117 1.65 18.43 -0.88
N ALA A 118 1.50 17.90 -2.09
CA ALA A 118 0.43 16.97 -2.41
C ALA A 118 0.61 15.67 -1.63
N LEU A 119 -0.46 15.18 -1.01
CA LEU A 119 -0.47 13.85 -0.41
C LEU A 119 -0.83 12.82 -1.47
N PRO A 120 -0.26 11.60 -1.38
CA PRO A 120 -0.79 10.48 -2.13
C PRO A 120 -2.25 10.23 -1.72
N GLU A 121 -3.06 9.86 -2.69
CA GLU A 121 -4.48 9.62 -2.48
C GLU A 121 -4.67 8.46 -1.50
N LEU A 122 -5.55 8.68 -0.51
CA LEU A 122 -5.91 7.61 0.41
C LEU A 122 -6.62 6.52 -0.38
N THR A 123 -6.05 5.33 -0.36
CA THR A 123 -6.66 4.20 -1.04
C THR A 123 -7.89 3.84 -0.24
N GLN A 124 -9.07 4.12 -0.79
CA GLN A 124 -10.29 3.50 -0.28
C GLN A 124 -10.04 1.99 -0.43
N GLN A 125 -9.92 1.26 0.69
CA GLN A 125 -9.78 -0.19 0.68
C GLN A 125 -11.03 -0.78 0.04
N GLN A 126 -11.03 -0.81 -1.29
CA GLN A 126 -12.03 -1.49 -2.07
C GLN A 126 -11.69 -2.95 -1.90
N ARG A 127 -12.38 -3.61 -0.95
CA ARG A 127 -12.24 -5.04 -0.75
C ARG A 127 -12.49 -5.70 -2.10
N LEU A 128 -11.53 -6.50 -2.54
CA LEU A 128 -11.65 -7.21 -3.80
C LEU A 128 -12.92 -8.09 -3.73
N PRO A 129 -13.77 -8.12 -4.76
CA PRO A 129 -15.07 -8.81 -4.71
C PRO A 129 -14.95 -10.28 -4.29
N TRP A 130 -13.86 -10.95 -4.70
CA TRP A 130 -13.59 -12.33 -4.33
C TRP A 130 -13.23 -12.51 -2.85
N VAL A 131 -12.59 -11.53 -2.21
CA VAL A 131 -12.30 -11.58 -0.77
C VAL A 131 -13.59 -11.46 0.01
N VAL A 132 -14.46 -10.52 -0.37
CA VAL A 132 -15.81 -10.38 0.22
C VAL A 132 -16.61 -11.67 0.06
N TRP A 133 -16.55 -12.28 -1.12
CA TRP A 133 -17.22 -13.55 -1.38
C TRP A 133 -16.70 -14.69 -0.50
N ILE A 134 -15.38 -14.81 -0.28
CA ILE A 134 -14.79 -15.83 0.61
C ILE A 134 -15.19 -15.60 2.07
N GLU A 135 -15.10 -14.36 2.56
CA GLU A 135 -15.50 -14.01 3.94
C GLU A 135 -16.97 -14.35 4.19
N GLN A 136 -17.85 -14.05 3.24
CA GLN A 136 -19.27 -14.41 3.31
C GLN A 136 -19.50 -15.93 3.27
N THR A 137 -18.73 -16.65 2.46
CA THR A 137 -18.90 -18.11 2.29
C THR A 137 -18.38 -18.89 3.49
N LEU A 138 -17.27 -18.41 4.10
CA LEU A 138 -16.59 -19.11 5.18
C LEU A 138 -16.89 -18.53 6.58
N GLY A 139 -17.64 -17.42 6.67
CA GLY A 139 -18.00 -16.79 7.94
C GLY A 139 -16.80 -16.27 8.74
N ILE A 140 -15.70 -15.96 8.06
CA ILE A 140 -14.45 -15.47 8.68
C ILE A 140 -14.16 -14.05 8.23
N THR A 141 -13.71 -13.21 9.17
CA THR A 141 -13.12 -11.89 8.86
C THR A 141 -11.61 -12.04 8.79
N LEU A 142 -11.04 -11.93 7.59
CA LEU A 142 -9.62 -12.20 7.36
C LEU A 142 -8.72 -11.00 7.68
N TRP A 143 -9.29 -9.83 7.95
CA TRP A 143 -8.56 -8.59 8.21
C TRP A 143 -9.22 -7.85 9.38
N SER A 144 -8.48 -7.73 10.50
CA SER A 144 -8.73 -6.82 11.63
C SER A 144 -7.69 -5.71 11.62
#